data_AF-A0A7C4CMA3-F1
#
_entry.id   AF-A0A7C4CMA3-F1
#
_cell.length_a   1.000
_cell.length_b   1.000
_cell.length_c   1.000
_cell.angle_alpha   90.00
_cell.angle_beta   90.00
_cell.angle_gamma   90.00
#
_symmetry.space_group_name_H-M   'P 1'
#
loop_
_entity.id
_entity.type
_entity.pdbx_description
1 polymer ?
#
loop_
_entity_poly.entity_id
_entity_poly.type
_entity_poly.pdbx_seq_one_letter_code
_entity_poly.pdbx_strand_id
1 'polypeptide(L)'
;MTFRHHLQDSTLNLLFKSFFLPGGTMFIRVFIKPSYGLGKVYDGKIKGIAKMLLEKYGDRFSDDYYANKEFLRKIAVFRSKKILNRVAGYITSVKSSTKKREEEAVEVGGE
;
A
#
# COMPACT_ATOMS: atom_id res chain seq x y z
N MET A 1 -25.97 29.41 38.48
CA MET A 1 -24.90 29.95 37.62
C MET A 1 -23.55 29.59 38.24
N THR A 2 -22.91 28.52 37.77
CA THR A 2 -21.49 28.27 38.06
C THR A 2 -20.87 27.73 36.77
N PHE A 3 -20.25 28.66 36.06
CA PHE A 3 -19.50 28.46 34.83
C PHE A 3 -18.41 27.40 35.04
N ARG A 4 -18.47 26.33 34.24
CA ARG A 4 -17.38 25.37 34.10
C ARG A 4 -16.48 25.83 32.97
N HIS A 5 -15.32 26.37 33.31
CA HIS A 5 -14.16 26.35 32.43
C HIS A 5 -12.90 26.39 33.29
N HIS A 6 -12.14 25.30 33.27
CA HIS A 6 -10.69 25.37 33.42
C HIS A 6 -10.08 24.24 32.59
N LEU A 7 -9.50 24.64 31.45
CA LEU A 7 -8.44 23.88 30.78
C LEU A 7 -7.16 24.07 31.59
N GLN A 8 -6.42 22.98 31.81
CA GLN A 8 -4.96 22.95 31.80
C GLN A 8 -4.61 21.49 31.53
N ASP A 9 -4.19 21.20 30.30
CA ASP A 9 -2.78 21.08 29.92
C ASP A 9 -2.17 19.80 30.49
N SER A 10 -1.90 18.83 29.62
CA SER A 10 -0.61 18.70 28.94
C SER A 10 0.34 17.84 29.77
N THR A 11 0.99 16.92 29.06
CA THR A 11 2.12 16.06 29.47
C THR A 11 1.77 14.70 30.10
N LEU A 12 2.08 13.66 29.30
CA LEU A 12 2.60 12.35 29.72
C LEU A 12 1.61 11.28 30.21
N ASN A 13 0.90 10.66 29.26
CA ASN A 13 0.77 9.18 29.26
C ASN A 13 1.21 8.62 27.91
N LEU A 14 2.41 9.03 27.53
CA LEU A 14 3.33 8.29 26.69
C LEU A 14 3.97 7.21 27.58
N LEU A 15 3.21 6.17 27.93
CA LEU A 15 3.77 4.99 28.58
C LEU A 15 3.27 3.75 27.86
N PHE A 16 3.94 3.54 26.73
CA PHE A 16 4.36 2.26 26.17
C PHE A 16 4.40 1.16 27.24
N LYS A 17 3.25 0.60 27.62
CA LYS A 17 3.18 -0.59 28.44
C LYS A 17 3.44 -1.77 27.52
N SER A 18 4.73 -2.05 27.37
CA SER A 18 5.29 -3.30 26.84
C SER A 18 4.53 -4.50 27.41
N PHE A 19 3.60 -5.04 26.62
CA PHE A 19 3.04 -6.36 26.87
C PHE A 19 3.91 -7.38 26.13
N PHE A 20 5.02 -7.73 26.76
CA PHE A 20 5.91 -8.80 26.37
C PHE A 20 5.21 -10.13 26.71
N LEU A 21 4.65 -10.83 25.72
CA LEU A 21 4.11 -12.18 25.91
C LEU A 21 5.27 -13.21 25.93
N PRO A 22 5.34 -14.11 26.92
CA PRO A 22 6.35 -15.17 26.96
C PRO A 22 5.93 -16.27 25.97
N GLY A 23 6.46 -16.22 24.75
CA GLY A 23 6.02 -17.13 23.69
C GLY A 23 6.60 -16.92 22.30
N GLY A 24 7.85 -16.45 22.20
CA GLY A 24 8.80 -16.90 21.19
C GLY A 24 8.40 -16.97 19.71
N THR A 25 7.52 -16.10 19.19
CA THR A 25 7.44 -15.84 17.74
C THR A 25 7.28 -14.35 17.48
N MET A 26 8.40 -13.65 17.65
CA MET A 26 8.58 -12.27 17.21
C MET A 26 8.67 -12.27 15.69
N PHE A 27 7.54 -12.17 14.98
CA PHE A 27 7.53 -11.90 13.55
C PHE A 27 7.98 -10.46 13.32
N ILE A 28 9.29 -10.23 13.40
CA ILE A 28 9.97 -9.12 12.74
C ILE A 28 9.64 -9.31 11.26
N ARG A 29 8.59 -8.65 10.78
CA ARG A 29 8.28 -8.65 9.36
C ARG A 29 9.31 -7.75 8.71
N VAL A 30 10.48 -8.34 8.45
CA VAL A 30 11.63 -7.72 7.79
C VAL A 30 11.11 -6.87 6.64
N PHE A 31 11.29 -5.57 6.82
CA PHE A 31 10.93 -4.52 5.88
C PHE A 31 11.94 -4.56 4.72
N ILE A 32 11.92 -5.67 3.97
CA ILE A 32 12.68 -5.79 2.72
C ILE A 32 11.93 -4.92 1.72
N LYS A 33 12.35 -3.66 1.57
CA LYS A 33 12.17 -2.93 0.32
C LYS A 33 12.95 -3.73 -0.74
N PRO A 34 12.30 -4.39 -1.71
CA PRO A 34 13.05 -4.97 -2.81
C PRO A 34 13.62 -3.82 -3.63
N SER A 35 14.89 -3.48 -3.41
CA SER A 35 15.64 -2.55 -4.26
C SER A 35 15.92 -3.27 -5.59
N TYR A 36 15.10 -3.00 -6.59
CA TYR A 36 15.31 -3.51 -7.96
C TYR A 36 16.39 -2.65 -8.64
N GLY A 37 17.67 -2.92 -8.33
CA GLY A 37 18.77 -2.54 -9.22
C GLY A 37 18.74 -3.44 -10.45
N LEU A 38 18.92 -2.84 -11.65
CA LEU A 38 18.66 -3.37 -13.01
C LEU A 38 17.21 -3.14 -13.48
N GLY A 39 17.08 -2.53 -14.67
CA GLY A 39 15.87 -1.89 -15.19
C GLY A 39 14.55 -2.61 -14.88
N LYS A 40 13.52 -1.82 -14.54
CA LYS A 40 12.18 -2.26 -14.09
C LYS A 40 11.42 -3.00 -15.21
N VAL A 41 11.86 -4.20 -15.56
CA VAL A 41 11.22 -5.06 -16.56
C VAL A 41 10.38 -6.12 -15.83
N TYR A 42 9.10 -6.18 -16.18
CA TYR A 42 8.18 -7.20 -15.65
C TYR A 42 8.07 -8.37 -16.62
N ASP A 43 8.07 -9.59 -16.07
CA ASP A 43 7.81 -10.81 -16.83
C ASP A 43 6.41 -10.79 -17.45
N GLY A 44 6.24 -11.35 -18.64
CA GLY A 44 4.96 -11.38 -19.35
C GLY A 44 3.83 -12.01 -18.53
N LYS A 45 4.14 -13.07 -17.76
CA LYS A 45 3.15 -13.74 -16.90
C LYS A 45 2.65 -12.82 -15.78
N ILE A 46 3.54 -12.00 -15.22
CA ILE A 46 3.21 -11.04 -14.17
C ILE A 46 2.30 -9.95 -14.71
N LYS A 47 2.60 -9.43 -15.90
CA LYS A 47 1.76 -8.44 -16.59
C LYS A 47 0.37 -9.02 -16.90
N GLY A 48 0.31 -10.27 -17.38
CA GLY A 48 -0.96 -10.95 -17.68
C GLY A 48 -1.85 -11.08 -16.45
N ILE A 49 -1.32 -11.63 -15.35
CA ILE A 49 -2.06 -11.78 -14.09
C ILE A 49 -2.52 -10.40 -13.57
N ALA A 50 -1.64 -9.41 -13.60
CA ALA A 50 -1.98 -8.08 -13.10
C ALA A 50 -3.07 -7.39 -13.95
N LYS A 51 -3.04 -7.56 -15.28
CA LYS A 51 -4.11 -7.07 -16.17
C LYS A 51 -5.45 -7.73 -15.84
N MET A 52 -5.48 -9.05 -15.73
CA MET A 52 -6.72 -9.78 -15.37
C MET A 52 -7.30 -9.31 -14.03
N LEU A 53 -6.44 -8.98 -13.06
CA LEU A 53 -6.87 -8.44 -11.76
C LEU A 53 -7.37 -7.00 -11.87
N LEU A 54 -6.72 -6.17 -12.67
CA LEU A 54 -7.16 -4.81 -12.95
C LEU A 54 -8.50 -4.77 -13.70
N GLU A 55 -8.75 -5.71 -14.60
CA GLU A 55 -10.02 -5.82 -15.32
C GLU A 55 -11.18 -6.21 -14.39
N LYS A 56 -10.93 -7.08 -13.40
CA LYS A 56 -11.97 -7.55 -12.47
C LYS A 56 -12.18 -6.63 -11.27
N TYR A 57 -11.12 -6.00 -10.77
CA TYR A 57 -11.12 -5.27 -9.50
C TYR A 57 -10.44 -3.89 -9.60
N GLY A 58 -10.43 -3.30 -10.80
CA GLY A 58 -9.71 -2.06 -11.10
C GLY A 58 -10.03 -0.90 -10.16
N ASP A 59 -11.27 -0.78 -9.72
CA ASP A 59 -11.74 0.30 -8.83
C ASP A 59 -11.19 0.20 -7.40
N ARG A 60 -10.82 -1.02 -6.97
CA ARG A 60 -10.34 -1.28 -5.60
C ARG A 60 -8.83 -1.07 -5.47
N PHE A 61 -8.11 -0.95 -6.60
CA PHE A 61 -6.69 -0.70 -6.62
C PHE A 61 -6.39 0.81 -6.63
N SER A 62 -5.47 1.23 -5.75
CA SER A 62 -5.00 2.61 -5.65
C SER A 62 -3.55 2.74 -6.12
N ASP A 63 -2.98 3.93 -6.01
CA ASP A 63 -1.54 4.18 -6.11
C ASP A 63 -0.74 3.62 -4.91
N ASP A 64 -1.38 3.35 -3.76
CA ASP A 64 -0.68 2.82 -2.59
C ASP A 64 -0.27 1.35 -2.74
N TYR A 65 1.03 1.10 -2.60
CA TYR A 65 1.60 -0.25 -2.75
C TYR A 65 1.17 -1.21 -1.64
N TYR A 66 1.07 -0.75 -0.39
CA TYR A 66 0.80 -1.63 0.75
C TYR A 66 -0.66 -2.08 0.75
N ALA A 67 -1.59 -1.15 0.52
CA ALA A 67 -3.01 -1.43 0.36
C ALA A 67 -3.25 -2.43 -0.77
N ASN A 68 -2.63 -2.22 -1.93
CA ASN A 68 -2.72 -3.13 -3.07
C ASN A 68 -2.20 -4.53 -2.71
N LYS A 69 -1.06 -4.61 -2.01
CA LYS A 69 -0.46 -5.88 -1.60
C LYS A 69 -1.31 -6.66 -0.60
N GLU A 70 -1.94 -5.97 0.34
CA GLU A 70 -2.87 -6.59 1.29
C GLU A 70 -4.14 -7.07 0.59
N PHE A 71 -4.68 -6.28 -0.32
CA PHE A 71 -5.84 -6.68 -1.12
C PHE A 71 -5.52 -7.92 -1.97
N LEU A 72 -4.37 -7.94 -2.64
CA LEU A 72 -3.92 -9.10 -3.42
C LEU A 72 -3.83 -10.39 -2.59
N ARG A 73 -3.42 -10.30 -1.32
CA ARG A 73 -3.36 -11.47 -0.42
C ARG A 73 -4.74 -12.00 -0.03
N LYS A 74 -5.76 -11.13 0.00
CA LYS A 74 -7.13 -11.52 0.34
C LYS A 74 -7.82 -12.21 -0.84
N ILE A 75 -7.54 -11.75 -2.06
CA ILE A 75 -8.24 -12.21 -3.26
C ILE A 75 -7.57 -13.38 -3.98
N ALA A 76 -6.26 -13.58 -3.79
CA ALA A 76 -5.51 -14.58 -4.55
C ALA A 76 -4.39 -15.24 -3.73
N VAL A 77 -4.20 -16.54 -3.97
CA VAL A 77 -3.09 -17.33 -3.42
C VAL A 77 -1.93 -17.29 -4.39
N PHE A 78 -0.80 -16.70 -3.97
CA PHE A 78 0.41 -16.63 -4.78
C PHE A 78 1.42 -17.69 -4.35
N ARG A 79 2.03 -18.37 -5.34
CA ARG A 79 3.08 -19.38 -5.09
C ARG A 79 4.32 -18.84 -4.38
N SER A 80 4.60 -17.54 -4.49
CA SER A 80 5.77 -16.93 -3.85
C SER A 80 5.59 -15.44 -3.56
N LYS A 81 6.22 -14.97 -2.47
CA LYS A 81 6.25 -13.54 -2.09
C LYS A 81 6.82 -12.64 -3.21
N LYS A 82 7.77 -13.15 -4.00
CA LYS A 82 8.36 -12.42 -5.14
C LYS A 82 7.32 -12.10 -6.22
N ILE A 83 6.42 -13.04 -6.53
CA ILE A 83 5.36 -12.85 -7.53
C ILE A 83 4.35 -11.81 -7.02
N LEU A 84 3.86 -11.98 -5.80
CA LEU A 84 2.96 -11.01 -5.14
C LEU A 84 3.55 -9.60 -5.20
N ASN A 85 4.81 -9.43 -4.79
CA ASN A 85 5.47 -8.14 -4.76
C ASN A 85 5.57 -7.51 -6.16
N ARG A 86 5.87 -8.31 -7.19
CA ARG A 86 5.98 -7.81 -8.58
C ARG A 86 4.62 -7.47 -9.17
N VAL A 87 3.58 -8.26 -8.88
CA VAL A 87 2.20 -7.95 -9.30
C VAL A 87 1.73 -6.65 -8.65
N ALA A 88 1.88 -6.51 -7.33
CA ALA A 88 1.55 -5.27 -6.61
C ALA A 88 2.30 -4.06 -7.19
N GLY A 89 3.60 -4.22 -7.46
CA GLY A 89 4.41 -3.15 -8.03
C GLY A 89 4.00 -2.77 -9.45
N TYR A 90 3.55 -3.73 -10.27
CA TYR A 90 3.06 -3.43 -11.61
C TYR A 90 1.74 -2.67 -11.55
N ILE A 91 0.80 -3.10 -10.70
CA ILE A 91 -0.51 -2.44 -10.52
C ILE A 91 -0.34 -0.99 -10.07
N THR A 92 0.49 -0.74 -9.05
CA THR A 92 0.81 0.62 -8.61
C THR A 92 1.43 1.44 -9.74
N SER A 93 2.33 0.85 -10.53
CA SER A 93 2.96 1.54 -11.67
C SER A 93 1.95 1.94 -12.74
N VAL A 94 0.94 1.11 -13.00
CA VAL A 94 -0.12 1.41 -13.96
C VAL A 94 -1.01 2.54 -13.43
N LYS A 95 -1.49 2.43 -12.17
CA LYS A 95 -2.33 3.46 -11.55
C LYS A 95 -1.64 4.82 -11.44
N SER A 96 -0.35 4.83 -11.09
CA SER A 96 0.44 6.06 -11.03
C SER A 96 0.60 6.72 -12.40
N SER A 97 0.66 5.93 -13.47
CA SER A 97 0.79 6.45 -14.84
C SER A 97 -0.55 6.98 -15.38
N THR A 98 -1.67 6.36 -15.00
CA THR A 98 -3.00 6.87 -15.35
C THR A 98 -3.28 8.20 -14.67
N LYS A 99 -3.01 8.31 -13.36
CA LYS A 99 -3.25 9.53 -12.59
C LYS A 99 -2.59 10.77 -13.20
N LYS A 100 -1.32 10.65 -13.58
CA LYS A 100 -0.58 11.76 -14.22
C LYS A 100 -1.26 12.25 -15.51
N ARG A 101 -1.73 11.33 -16.35
CA ARG A 101 -2.42 11.66 -17.60
C ARG A 101 -3.79 12.31 -17.36
N GLU A 102 -4.47 11.92 -16.29
CA GLU A 102 -5.76 12.51 -15.92
C GLU A 102 -5.59 13.95 -15.40
N GLU A 103 -4.54 14.21 -14.61
CA GLU A 103 -4.21 15.55 -14.11
C GLU A 103 -3.86 16.53 -15.25
N GLU A 104 -3.08 16.08 -16.24
CA GLU A 104 -2.70 16.88 -17.42
C GLU A 104 -3.89 17.21 -18.35
N ALA A 105 -4.94 16.39 -18.38
CA ALA A 105 -6.10 16.60 -19.24
C ALA A 105 -7.10 17.63 -18.67
N VAL A 106 -7.07 17.88 -17.35
CA VAL A 106 -7.99 18.83 -16.68
C VAL A 106 -7.51 20.28 -16.84
N GLU A 107 -6.21 20.51 -16.99
CA GLU A 107 -5.64 21.87 -17.14
C GLU A 107 -5.83 22.48 -18.54
N VAL A 108 -6.11 21.67 -19.57
CA VAL A 108 -6.25 22.14 -20.97
C VAL A 108 -7.69 22.54 -21.34
N GLY A 109 -8.67 22.25 -20.47
CA GLY A 109 -10.10 22.52 -20.72
C GLY A 109 -10.65 23.81 -20.11
N GLY A 110 -9.79 24.66 -19.54
CA GLY A 110 -10.17 25.90 -18.88
C GLY A 110 -9.62 27.13 -19.60
N GLU A 111 -10.10 27.40 -20.80
CA GLU A 111 -9.99 28.69 -21.50
C GLU A 111 -11.37 29.16 -21.99
#